data_AF-A0A7J2IVY5-F1
#
_entry.id   AF-A0A7J2IVY5-F1
#
_cell.length_a   1.000
_cell.length_b   1.000
_cell.length_c   1.000
_cell.angle_alpha   90.00
_cell.angle_beta   90.00
_cell.angle_gamma   90.00
#
_symmetry.space_group_name_H-M   'P 1'
#
loop_
_entity.id
_entity.type
_entity.pdbx_description
1 polymer ?
#
loop_
_entity_poly.entity_id
_entity_poly.type
_entity_poly.pdbx_seq_one_letter_code
_entity_poly.pdbx_strand_id
1 'polypeptide(L)'
;MRPQRVWRRRGPSGCPECGGLLLYDRDTKTYTCQSCGRVYTREELAEARRRIAEEIKQAIAQETGEEREQYYREYLKWYLSGEKER
;
A
#
# COMPACT_ATOMS: atom_id res chain seq x y z
N MET A 1 7.83 27.84 14.47
CA MET A 1 6.73 26.95 14.03
C MET A 1 7.28 25.55 13.83
N ARG A 2 6.90 24.56 14.65
CA ARG A 2 7.33 23.16 14.49
C ARG A 2 6.45 22.53 13.41
N PRO A 3 7.01 21.99 12.31
CA PRO A 3 6.20 21.30 11.33
C PRO A 3 5.57 20.09 12.01
N GLN A 4 4.27 19.96 11.78
CA GLN A 4 3.43 19.00 12.49
C GLN A 4 3.93 17.60 12.18
N ARG A 5 4.25 16.84 13.23
CA ARG A 5 4.58 15.42 13.10
C ARG A 5 3.40 14.77 12.39
N VAL A 6 3.57 14.45 11.11
CA VAL A 6 2.69 13.52 10.40
C VAL A 6 2.91 12.17 11.04
N TRP A 7 2.23 11.93 12.17
CA TRP A 7 1.91 10.60 12.61
C TRP A 7 1.37 9.92 11.37
N ARG A 8 2.12 8.96 10.82
CA ARG A 8 1.59 8.03 9.83
C ARG A 8 0.33 7.47 10.47
N ARG A 9 -0.82 8.07 10.17
CA ARG A 9 -2.11 7.49 10.51
C ARG A 9 -2.12 6.23 9.68
N ARG A 10 -1.72 5.13 10.31
CA ARG A 10 -2.16 3.80 9.94
C ARG A 10 -3.67 3.91 10.00
N GLY A 11 -4.26 4.29 8.86
CA GLY A 11 -5.69 4.55 8.75
C GLY A 11 -6.42 3.32 9.29
N PRO A 12 -7.55 3.51 10.00
CA PRO A 12 -8.36 2.38 10.44
C PRO A 12 -8.60 1.53 9.19
N SER A 13 -8.08 0.30 9.22
CA SER A 13 -8.06 -0.55 8.06
C SER A 13 -9.51 -0.86 7.71
N GLY A 14 -10.00 -0.14 6.70
CA GLY A 14 -11.37 -0.22 6.26
C GLY A 14 -11.70 -1.60 5.74
N CYS A 15 -12.98 -1.79 5.41
CA CYS A 15 -13.40 -3.00 4.73
C CYS A 15 -12.56 -3.22 3.46
N PRO A 16 -12.13 -4.47 3.19
CA PRO A 16 -11.40 -4.80 1.98
C PRO A 16 -12.20 -4.55 0.69
N GLU A 17 -13.54 -4.42 0.79
CA GLU A 17 -14.41 -4.16 -0.36
C GLU A 17 -14.89 -2.70 -0.43
N CYS A 18 -15.36 -2.15 0.71
CA CYS A 18 -16.02 -0.85 0.77
C CYS A 18 -15.05 0.31 1.11
N GLY A 19 -13.86 0.02 1.66
CA GLY A 19 -12.98 1.03 2.29
C GLY A 19 -13.58 1.72 3.52
N GLY A 20 -14.83 1.43 3.85
CA GLY A 20 -15.61 2.02 4.91
C GLY A 20 -15.25 1.49 6.30
N LEU A 21 -15.83 2.16 7.30
CA LEU A 21 -15.60 1.85 8.71
C LEU A 21 -16.19 0.49 9.08
N LEU A 22 -15.38 -0.37 9.68
CA LEU A 22 -15.81 -1.62 10.30
C LEU A 22 -16.12 -1.37 11.79
N LEU A 23 -17.34 -1.67 12.20
CA LEU A 23 -17.74 -1.68 13.60
C LEU A 23 -17.44 -3.06 14.20
N TYR A 24 -16.72 -3.09 15.31
CA TYR A 24 -16.48 -4.33 16.06
C TYR A 24 -17.59 -4.56 17.07
N ASP A 25 -18.27 -5.70 16.94
CA ASP A 25 -19.26 -6.17 17.89
C ASP A 25 -18.59 -7.12 18.90
N ARG A 26 -18.68 -6.80 20.20
CA ARG A 26 -17.97 -7.55 21.26
C ARG A 26 -18.64 -8.88 21.57
N ASP A 27 -19.96 -8.93 21.43
CA ASP A 27 -20.79 -10.09 21.76
C ASP A 27 -20.56 -11.23 20.77
N THR A 28 -20.55 -10.90 19.49
CA THR A 28 -20.32 -11.87 18.40
C THR A 28 -18.85 -11.96 17.99
N LYS A 29 -17.99 -11.05 18.46
CA LYS A 29 -16.58 -10.90 18.05
C LYS A 29 -16.42 -10.74 16.53
N THR A 30 -17.42 -10.17 15.88
CA THR A 30 -17.44 -9.94 14.44
C THR A 30 -17.23 -8.47 14.09
N TYR A 31 -16.87 -8.21 12.84
CA TYR A 31 -16.69 -6.87 12.29
C TYR A 31 -17.72 -6.61 11.20
N THR A 32 -18.54 -5.58 11.35
CA THR A 32 -19.58 -5.22 10.36
C THR A 32 -19.18 -3.94 9.61
N CYS A 33 -19.05 -3.96 8.27
CA CYS A 33 -18.86 -2.71 7.50
C CYS A 33 -20.18 -1.93 7.49
N GLN A 34 -20.14 -0.65 7.90
CA GLN A 34 -21.33 0.21 7.88
C GLN A 34 -21.77 0.62 6.47
N SER A 35 -20.88 0.56 5.48
CA SER A 35 -21.16 0.97 4.10
C SER A 35 -21.68 -0.17 3.20
N CYS A 36 -21.24 -1.41 3.39
CA CYS A 36 -21.68 -2.57 2.60
C CYS A 36 -22.50 -3.59 3.41
N GLY A 37 -22.65 -3.43 4.72
CA GLY A 37 -23.44 -4.30 5.59
C GLY A 37 -22.83 -5.70 5.81
N ARG A 38 -21.63 -5.95 5.30
CA ARG A 38 -21.00 -7.26 5.37
C ARG A 38 -20.35 -7.49 6.72
N VAL A 39 -20.55 -8.70 7.25
CA VAL A 39 -19.98 -9.16 8.51
C VAL A 39 -18.75 -10.00 8.20
N TYR A 40 -17.65 -9.71 8.87
CA TYR A 40 -16.38 -10.42 8.76
C TYR A 40 -15.97 -10.95 10.12
N THR A 41 -15.42 -12.16 10.14
CA THR A 41 -14.67 -12.62 11.30
C THR A 41 -13.28 -11.98 11.34
N ARG A 42 -12.61 -12.08 12.50
CA ARG A 42 -11.24 -11.56 12.64
C ARG A 42 -10.26 -12.24 11.67
N GLU A 43 -10.45 -13.53 11.43
CA GLU A 43 -9.58 -14.33 10.57
C GLU A 43 -9.75 -13.97 9.10
N GLU A 44 -10.99 -13.90 8.62
CA GLU A 44 -11.29 -13.47 7.24
C GLU A 44 -10.75 -12.07 6.94
N LEU A 45 -10.96 -11.14 7.88
CA LEU A 45 -10.49 -9.76 7.73
C LEU A 45 -8.96 -9.68 7.73
N ALA A 46 -8.28 -10.50 8.54
CA ALA A 46 -6.83 -10.58 8.57
C ALA A 46 -6.25 -11.18 7.28
N GLU A 47 -6.87 -12.22 6.74
CA GLU A 47 -6.45 -12.85 5.49
C GLU A 47 -6.65 -11.90 4.30
N ALA A 48 -7.82 -11.30 4.16
CA ALA A 48 -8.10 -10.33 3.10
C ALA A 48 -7.09 -9.17 3.12
N ARG A 49 -6.76 -8.66 4.32
CA ARG A 49 -5.75 -7.61 4.49
C ARG A 49 -4.34 -8.06 4.12
N ARG A 50 -3.97 -9.31 4.41
CA ARG A 50 -2.66 -9.85 4.01
C ARG A 50 -2.54 -9.90 2.50
N ARG A 51 -3.57 -10.42 1.81
CA ARG A 51 -3.59 -10.51 0.33
C ARG A 51 -3.42 -9.14 -0.33
N ILE A 52 -4.20 -8.15 0.11
CA ILE A 52 -4.12 -6.78 -0.42
C ILE A 52 -2.73 -6.17 -0.13
N ALA A 53 -2.19 -6.36 1.07
CA ALA A 53 -0.87 -5.84 1.42
C ALA A 53 0.26 -6.45 0.57
N GLU A 54 0.19 -7.74 0.28
CA GLU A 54 1.15 -8.43 -0.59
C GLU A 54 1.06 -7.92 -2.04
N GLU A 55 -0.15 -7.74 -2.57
CA GLU A 55 -0.38 -7.22 -3.93
C GLU A 55 0.16 -5.79 -4.08
N ILE A 56 -0.15 -4.90 -3.12
CA ILE A 56 0.39 -3.54 -3.11
C ILE A 56 1.91 -3.56 -3.03
N LYS A 57 2.48 -4.42 -2.19
CA LYS A 57 3.93 -4.55 -2.05
C LYS A 57 4.59 -5.02 -3.34
N GLN A 58 3.96 -5.95 -4.05
CA GLN A 58 4.44 -6.41 -5.36
C GLN A 58 4.36 -5.31 -6.41
N ALA A 59 3.24 -4.58 -6.49
CA ALA A 59 3.07 -3.48 -7.42
C ALA A 59 4.12 -2.37 -7.19
N ILE A 60 4.34 -1.98 -5.93
CA ILE A 60 5.36 -0.98 -5.57
C ILE A 60 6.77 -1.52 -5.88
N ALA A 61 7.05 -2.80 -5.63
CA ALA A 61 8.36 -3.38 -5.92
C ALA A 61 8.65 -3.43 -7.43
N GLN A 62 7.63 -3.68 -8.26
CA GLN A 62 7.75 -3.60 -9.71
C GLN A 62 8.00 -2.16 -10.16
N GLU A 63 7.16 -1.22 -9.74
CA GLU A 63 7.27 0.20 -10.10
C GLU A 63 8.65 0.78 -9.71
N THR A 64 9.05 0.62 -8.46
CA THR A 64 10.35 1.12 -7.97
C THR A 64 11.56 0.42 -8.59
N GLY A 65 11.41 -0.83 -9.05
CA GLY A 65 12.44 -1.55 -9.78
C GLY A 65 12.62 -1.01 -11.19
N GLU A 66 11.51 -0.81 -11.90
CA GLU A 66 11.48 -0.29 -13.28
C GLU A 66 11.95 1.17 -13.36
N GLU A 67 11.54 2.02 -12.42
CA GLU A 67 12.01 3.41 -12.34
C GLU A 67 13.52 3.50 -12.10
N ARG A 68 14.07 2.64 -11.22
CA ARG A 68 15.52 2.59 -10.96
C ARG A 68 16.31 2.12 -12.17
N GLU A 69 15.81 1.14 -12.90
CA GLU A 69 16.48 0.63 -14.10
C GLU A 69 16.50 1.66 -15.23
N GLN A 70 15.39 2.38 -15.44
CA GLN A 70 15.31 3.45 -16.43
C GLN A 70 16.28 4.59 -16.12
N TYR A 71 16.33 5.04 -14.86
CA TYR A 71 17.25 6.07 -14.42
C TYR A 71 18.72 5.66 -14.63
N TYR A 72 19.07 4.41 -14.29
CA TYR A 72 20.41 3.88 -14.49
C TYR A 72 20.80 3.80 -15.97
N ARG A 73 19.86 3.38 -16.84
CA ARG A 73 20.07 3.31 -18.29
C ARG A 73 20.30 4.68 -18.91
N GLU A 74 19.52 5.69 -18.51
CA GLU A 74 19.69 7.06 -19.00
C GLU A 74 21.02 7.66 -18.53
N TYR A 75 21.38 7.45 -17.26
CA TYR A 75 22.66 7.87 -16.71
C TYR A 75 23.85 7.24 -17.45
N LEU A 76 23.81 5.93 -17.71
CA LEU A 76 24.84 5.23 -18.48
C LEU A 76 24.95 5.77 -19.90
N LYS A 77 23.81 6.04 -20.56
CA LYS A 77 23.78 6.58 -21.91
C LYS A 77 24.43 7.96 -21.97
N TRP A 78 24.11 8.84 -21.02
CA TRP A 78 24.74 10.16 -20.91
C TRP A 78 26.26 10.04 -20.69
N TYR A 79 26.68 9.19 -19.74
CA TYR A 79 28.08 9.00 -19.39
C TYR A 79 28.92 8.47 -20.57
N LEU A 80 28.43 7.43 -21.26
CA LEU A 80 29.11 6.85 -22.43
C LEU A 80 29.09 7.78 -23.65
N SER A 81 28.08 8.64 -23.77
CA SER A 81 28.04 9.66 -24.84
C SER A 81 29.09 10.74 -24.60
N GLY A 82 29.36 11.10 -23.34
CA GLY A 82 30.43 12.03 -22.97
C GLY A 82 31.84 11.47 -23.12
N GLU A 83 32.00 10.15 -23.02
CA GLU A 83 33.32 9.48 -23.18
C GLU A 83 33.73 9.34 -24.65
N LYS A 84 32.76 9.30 -25.57
CA LYS A 84 32.99 9.12 -27.02
C LYS A 84 33.36 10.42 -27.76
N GLU A 85 33.15 11.57 -27.13
CA GLU A 85 33.45 12.90 -27.69
C GLU A 85 34.84 13.42 -27.25
N ARG A 86 35.65 12.58 -26.56
CA ARG A 86 37.01 12.88 -26.09
C ARG A 86 38.08 12.19 -26.92
#